data_AF-A0A9E6JUM5-F1
#
_entry.id   AF-A0A9E6JUM5-F1
#
_cell.length_a   1.000
_cell.length_b   1.000
_cell.length_c   1.000
_cell.angle_alpha   90.00
_cell.angle_beta   90.00
_cell.angle_gamma   90.00
#
_symmetry.space_group_name_H-M   'P 1'
#
loop_
_entity.id
_entity.type
_entity.pdbx_description
1 polymer ?
#
loop_
_entity_poly.entity_id
_entity_poly.type
_entity_poly.pdbx_seq_one_letter_code
_entity_poly.pdbx_strand_id
1 'polypeptide(L)'
;MLQKLSITDWLPVSKKELEMRGWEQPDIIIVSGDAYVDHPSFGHAVIARILEKDGYKVAILPQPNWRDDLRDFSKLGTPKLFFGVTAGCMDSMINHYTANKRLRSEDAYTPGGTAGFRPDYASVVYTKILKKLFPETPVVLGG
;
A
#
# COMPACT_ATOMS: atom_id res chain seq x y z
N MET A 1 6.69 27.96 -14.33
CA MET A 1 7.01 26.93 -15.34
C MET A 1 6.59 25.60 -14.73
N LEU A 2 5.60 24.90 -15.30
CA LEU A 2 5.21 23.58 -14.77
C LEU A 2 6.38 22.62 -15.00
N GLN A 3 6.93 22.07 -13.91
CA GLN A 3 8.00 21.08 -13.98
C GLN A 3 7.46 19.84 -14.70
N LYS A 4 8.20 19.34 -15.69
CA LYS A 4 7.77 18.18 -16.46
C LYS A 4 8.00 16.93 -15.60
N LEU A 5 6.92 16.41 -15.01
CA LEU A 5 6.98 15.22 -14.16
C LEU A 5 7.15 13.95 -15.01
N SER A 6 8.02 13.06 -14.54
CA SER A 6 8.26 11.72 -15.08
C SER A 6 7.62 10.67 -14.18
N ILE A 7 7.22 9.51 -14.73
CA ILE A 7 6.62 8.44 -13.89
C ILE A 7 7.59 7.98 -12.77
N THR A 8 8.90 8.08 -13.03
CA THR A 8 9.95 7.78 -12.06
C THR A 8 10.12 8.85 -10.97
N ASP A 9 9.28 9.89 -10.95
CA ASP A 9 9.22 10.83 -9.85
C ASP A 9 8.39 10.28 -8.68
N TRP A 10 7.49 9.30 -8.91
CA TRP A 10 6.63 8.66 -7.91
C TRP A 10 7.14 7.28 -7.48
N LEU A 11 6.85 6.83 -6.26
CA LEU A 11 7.24 5.50 -5.80
C LEU A 11 6.58 4.41 -6.66
N PRO A 12 7.31 3.33 -7.01
CA PRO A 12 6.78 2.29 -7.88
C PRO A 12 5.63 1.52 -7.22
N VAL A 13 4.56 1.29 -7.98
CA VAL A 13 3.40 0.48 -7.57
C VAL A 13 3.20 -0.77 -8.45
N SER A 14 4.05 -0.92 -9.47
CA SER A 14 4.02 -2.03 -10.43
C SER A 14 5.40 -2.57 -10.74
N LYS A 15 5.46 -3.82 -11.21
CA LYS A 15 6.70 -4.44 -11.69
C LYS A 15 7.38 -3.64 -12.81
N LYS A 16 6.59 -3.06 -13.71
CA LYS A 16 7.10 -2.24 -14.82
C LYS A 16 7.83 -1.00 -14.29
N GLU A 17 7.32 -0.35 -13.25
CA GLU A 17 7.99 0.80 -12.66
C GLU A 17 9.28 0.40 -11.92
N LEU A 18 9.32 -0.79 -11.30
CA LEU A 18 10.58 -1.35 -10.77
C LEU A 18 11.61 -1.56 -11.89
N GLU A 19 11.20 -2.15 -13.01
CA GLU A 19 12.05 -2.36 -14.19
C GLU A 19 12.57 -1.04 -14.77
N MET A 20 11.73 0.00 -14.85
CA MET A 20 12.13 1.34 -15.29
C MET A 20 13.19 1.99 -14.39
N ARG A 21 13.25 1.57 -13.12
CA ARG A 21 14.28 2.01 -12.15
C ARG A 21 15.51 1.10 -12.13
N GLY A 22 15.53 0.02 -12.91
CA GLY A 22 16.57 -1.01 -12.83
C GLY A 22 16.56 -1.77 -11.50
N TRP A 23 15.41 -1.86 -10.84
CA TRP A 23 15.28 -2.55 -9.56
C TRP A 23 14.80 -3.98 -9.78
N GLU A 24 15.66 -4.95 -9.46
CA GLU A 24 15.26 -6.35 -9.43
C GLU A 24 14.35 -6.69 -8.25
N GLN A 25 14.52 -5.97 -7.13
CA GLN A 25 13.84 -6.24 -5.87
C GLN A 25 13.78 -4.96 -5.00
N PRO A 26 12.62 -4.64 -4.39
CA PRO A 26 12.53 -3.61 -3.35
C PRO A 26 13.21 -4.04 -2.05
N ASP A 27 13.72 -3.08 -1.28
CA ASP A 27 14.14 -3.33 0.10
C ASP A 27 12.92 -3.44 1.00
N ILE A 28 11.92 -2.57 0.77
CA ILE A 28 10.72 -2.45 1.59
C ILE A 28 9.50 -2.34 0.66
N ILE A 29 8.43 -3.08 0.96
CA ILE A 29 7.13 -2.93 0.31
C ILE A 29 6.12 -2.46 1.36
N ILE A 30 5.51 -1.31 1.15
CA ILE A 30 4.47 -0.76 2.03
C ILE A 30 3.10 -1.09 1.46
N VAL A 31 2.35 -1.93 2.16
CA VAL A 31 0.97 -2.30 1.84
C VAL A 31 0.01 -1.36 2.55
N SER A 32 -0.84 -0.69 1.77
CA SER A 32 -1.77 0.33 2.27
C SER A 32 -3.21 -0.05 1.98
N GLY A 33 -4.11 0.21 2.94
CA GLY A 33 -5.55 0.15 2.70
C GLY A 33 -6.09 1.34 1.88
N ASP A 34 -5.32 2.41 1.73
CA ASP A 34 -5.66 3.55 0.87
C ASP A 34 -5.07 3.42 -0.52
N ALA A 35 -5.63 4.19 -1.46
CA ALA A 35 -4.95 4.55 -2.69
C ALA A 35 -3.57 5.16 -2.40
N TYR A 36 -2.63 4.99 -3.33
CA TYR A 36 -1.38 5.71 -3.25
C TYR A 36 -1.57 7.15 -3.74
N VAL A 37 -1.45 8.08 -2.81
CA VAL A 37 -1.37 9.52 -3.09
C VAL A 37 -0.08 10.01 -2.47
N ASP A 38 0.84 10.49 -3.31
CA ASP A 38 2.15 10.94 -2.88
C ASP A 38 2.08 12.35 -2.28
N HIS A 39 1.49 12.45 -1.09
CA HIS A 39 1.21 13.70 -0.40
C HIS A 39 1.41 13.56 1.11
N PRO A 40 1.92 14.59 1.82
CA PRO A 40 2.24 14.50 3.26
C PRO A 40 1.03 14.26 4.18
N SER A 41 -0.20 14.40 3.69
CA SER A 41 -1.41 14.00 4.45
C SER A 41 -1.60 12.49 4.52
N PHE A 42 -0.83 11.70 3.76
CA PHE A 42 -0.89 10.24 3.74
C PHE A 42 0.34 9.68 4.46
N GLY A 43 0.14 9.09 5.65
CA GLY A 43 1.23 8.61 6.50
C GLY A 43 2.15 7.61 5.79
N HIS A 44 1.57 6.71 4.99
CA HIS A 44 2.34 5.75 4.19
C HIS A 44 3.28 6.43 3.18
N ALA A 45 2.85 7.53 2.55
CA ALA A 45 3.69 8.29 1.62
C ALA A 45 4.83 8.99 2.33
N VAL A 46 4.57 9.61 3.50
CA VAL A 46 5.61 10.25 4.32
C VAL A 46 6.68 9.25 4.74
N ILE A 47 6.27 8.12 5.31
CA ILE A 47 7.20 7.06 5.75
C ILE A 47 8.01 6.54 4.56
N ALA A 48 7.35 6.28 3.44
CA ALA A 48 8.02 5.77 2.24
C ALA A 48 9.07 6.74 1.70
N ARG A 49 8.75 8.04 1.65
CA ARG A 49 9.68 9.08 1.17
C ARG A 49 10.84 9.33 2.12
N ILE A 50 10.63 9.19 3.43
CA ILE A 50 11.73 9.25 4.40
C ILE A 50 12.69 8.07 4.19
N LEU A 51 12.16 6.86 4.08
CA LEU A 51 12.96 5.67 3.81
C LEU A 51 13.69 5.75 2.45
N GLU A 52 13.01 6.22 1.40
CA GLU A 52 13.63 6.45 0.09
C GLU A 52 14.76 7.48 0.17
N LYS A 53 14.56 8.59 0.90
CA LYS A 53 15.58 9.61 1.15
C LYS A 53 16.80 9.04 1.88
N ASP A 54 16.59 8.07 2.77
CA ASP A 54 17.66 7.36 3.48
C ASP A 54 18.35 6.30 2.61
N GLY A 55 17.94 6.16 1.34
CA GLY A 55 18.60 5.33 0.32
C GLY A 55 17.97 3.96 0.10
N TYR A 56 16.83 3.67 0.73
CA TYR A 56 16.12 2.39 0.54
C TYR A 56 15.29 2.37 -0.75
N LYS A 57 15.21 1.20 -1.38
CA LYS A 57 14.29 0.92 -2.50
C LYS A 57 12.91 0.61 -1.95
N VAL A 58 12.02 1.60 -1.94
CA VAL A 58 10.66 1.46 -1.39
C VAL A 58 9.64 1.35 -2.52
N ALA A 59 8.75 0.37 -2.42
CA ALA A 59 7.58 0.25 -3.30
C ALA A 59 6.28 0.32 -2.50
N ILE A 60 5.21 0.80 -3.13
CA ILE A 60 3.88 0.89 -2.50
C ILE A 60 2.96 -0.15 -3.14
N LEU A 61 2.23 -0.89 -2.31
CA LEU A 61 1.15 -1.78 -2.71
C LEU A 61 -0.18 -1.19 -2.21
N PRO A 62 -0.83 -0.30 -2.98
CA PRO A 62 -2.08 0.32 -2.57
C PRO A 62 -3.26 -0.61 -2.86
N GLN A 63 -4.14 -0.77 -1.88
CA GLN A 63 -5.43 -1.48 -2.00
C GLN A 63 -5.34 -2.83 -2.72
N PRO A 64 -4.44 -3.76 -2.31
CA PRO A 64 -4.37 -5.06 -2.96
C PRO A 64 -5.67 -5.84 -2.78
N ASN A 65 -6.13 -6.48 -3.86
CA ASN A 65 -7.30 -7.34 -3.79
C ASN A 65 -7.03 -8.58 -2.93
N TRP A 66 -7.84 -8.78 -1.89
CA TRP A 66 -7.71 -9.88 -0.93
C TRP A 66 -8.73 -11.00 -1.15
N ARG A 67 -9.62 -10.85 -2.13
CA ARG A 67 -10.74 -11.77 -2.37
C ARG A 67 -10.46 -12.80 -3.46
N ASP A 68 -9.40 -12.62 -4.24
CA ASP A 68 -9.07 -13.46 -5.40
C ASP A 68 -7.91 -14.43 -5.13
N ASP A 69 -7.10 -14.69 -6.15
CA ASP A 69 -5.91 -15.54 -6.09
C ASP A 69 -4.68 -14.88 -5.44
N LEU A 70 -4.84 -13.67 -4.90
CA LEU A 70 -3.83 -12.93 -4.15
C LEU A 70 -2.60 -12.53 -4.99
N ARG A 71 -2.71 -12.50 -6.33
CA ARG A 71 -1.65 -12.04 -7.23
C ARG A 71 -1.20 -10.62 -6.94
N ASP A 72 -2.09 -9.77 -6.44
CA ASP A 72 -1.73 -8.42 -6.03
C ASP A 72 -0.66 -8.38 -4.94
N PHE A 73 -0.66 -9.35 -4.02
CA PHE A 73 0.31 -9.43 -2.93
C PHE A 73 1.69 -9.93 -3.38
N SER A 74 1.82 -10.49 -4.59
CA SER A 74 3.07 -11.03 -5.11
C SER A 74 3.62 -10.27 -6.33
N LYS A 75 2.86 -9.35 -6.93
CA LYS A 75 3.24 -8.64 -8.17
C LYS A 75 4.52 -7.80 -8.06
N LEU A 76 4.88 -7.36 -6.86
CA LEU A 76 6.11 -6.60 -6.58
C LEU A 76 7.28 -7.47 -6.11
N GLY A 77 7.06 -8.79 -6.01
CA GLY A 77 8.02 -9.74 -5.46
C GLY A 77 8.12 -9.67 -3.93
N THR A 78 9.18 -10.29 -3.40
CA THR A 78 9.49 -10.31 -1.96
C THR A 78 10.42 -9.14 -1.63
N PRO A 79 10.19 -8.36 -0.56
CA PRO A 79 11.13 -7.32 -0.13
C PRO A 79 12.38 -7.95 0.50
N LYS A 80 13.53 -7.26 0.44
CA LYS A 80 14.75 -7.72 1.11
C LYS A 80 14.69 -7.61 2.63
N LEU A 81 13.98 -6.60 3.14
CA LEU A 81 13.95 -6.29 4.56
C LEU A 81 12.61 -6.70 5.19
N PHE A 82 11.52 -6.04 4.80
CA PHE A 82 10.21 -6.30 5.39
C PHE A 82 9.05 -5.77 4.54
N PHE A 83 7.84 -6.27 4.84
CA PHE A 83 6.59 -5.63 4.45
C PHE A 83 6.14 -4.65 5.54
N GLY A 84 5.91 -3.39 5.19
CA GLY A 84 5.20 -2.44 6.05
C GLY A 84 3.71 -2.54 5.77
N VAL A 85 2.85 -2.54 6.79
CA VAL A 85 1.39 -2.68 6.60
C VAL A 85 0.65 -1.62 7.41
N THR A 86 -0.24 -0.87 6.75
CA THR A 86 -1.17 0.09 7.39
C THR A 86 -2.58 -0.04 6.83
N ALA A 87 -3.58 0.30 7.65
CA ALA A 87 -4.97 0.38 7.22
C ALA A 87 -5.26 1.60 6.34
N GLY A 88 -4.32 2.56 6.26
CA GLY A 88 -4.48 3.86 5.63
C GLY A 88 -4.69 4.98 6.65
N CYS A 89 -5.05 6.18 6.17
CA CYS A 89 -5.27 7.39 6.96
C CYS A 89 -6.44 7.26 7.95
N MET A 90 -7.33 6.31 7.71
CA MET A 90 -8.47 6.03 8.57
C MET A 90 -8.64 4.51 8.73
N ASP A 91 -9.05 4.08 9.93
CA ASP A 91 -9.35 2.68 10.17
C ASP A 91 -10.40 2.15 9.18
N SER A 92 -10.14 0.95 8.67
CA SER A 92 -10.97 0.30 7.66
C SER A 92 -12.44 0.12 8.08
N MET A 93 -12.72 -0.15 9.36
CA MET A 93 -14.10 -0.26 9.85
C MET A 93 -14.78 1.10 9.84
N ILE A 94 -14.06 2.16 10.20
CA ILE A 94 -14.61 3.52 10.17
C ILE A 94 -14.90 3.93 8.72
N ASN A 95 -14.08 3.54 7.74
CA ASN A 95 -14.36 3.79 6.34
C ASN A 95 -15.58 3.01 5.82
N HIS A 96 -15.72 1.74 6.20
CA HIS A 96 -16.83 0.91 5.75
C HIS A 96 -18.16 1.21 6.45
N TYR A 97 -18.15 1.67 7.70
CA TYR A 97 -19.36 1.79 8.51
C TYR A 97 -19.60 3.22 9.02
N THR A 98 -20.85 3.64 8.98
CA THR A 98 -21.35 4.81 9.73
C THR A 98 -21.31 4.55 11.24
N ALA A 99 -21.44 5.61 12.05
CA ALA A 99 -21.56 5.47 13.52
C ALA A 99 -22.70 4.53 13.95
N ASN A 100 -23.76 4.44 13.14
CA ASN A 100 -24.90 3.53 13.33
C ASN A 100 -24.68 2.14 12.73
N LYS A 101 -23.43 1.76 12.40
CA LYS A 101 -23.03 0.46 11.81
C LYS A 101 -23.70 0.13 10.46
N ARG A 102 -24.18 1.14 9.73
CA ARG A 102 -24.61 0.95 8.33
C ARG A 102 -23.41 1.06 7.39
N LEU A 103 -23.38 0.24 6.35
CA LEU A 103 -22.39 0.31 5.27
C LEU A 103 -22.41 1.70 4.60
N ARG A 104 -21.23 2.27 4.39
CA ARG A 104 -21.06 3.45 3.53
C ARG A 104 -21.01 3.02 2.07
N SER A 105 -21.61 3.82 1.22
CA SER A 105 -21.55 3.68 -0.25
C SER A 105 -20.25 4.24 -0.85
N GLU A 106 -19.53 5.06 -0.08
CA GLU A 106 -18.36 5.81 -0.55
C GLU A 106 -17.14 5.59 0.36
N ASP A 107 -15.95 5.62 -0.23
CA ASP A 107 -14.66 5.61 0.46
C ASP A 107 -13.79 6.76 -0.08
N ALA A 108 -13.55 7.77 0.75
CA ALA A 108 -12.83 8.99 0.39
C ALA A 108 -11.36 8.76 0.01
N TYR A 109 -10.78 7.60 0.38
CA TYR A 109 -9.39 7.25 0.14
C TYR A 109 -9.23 6.18 -0.95
N THR A 110 -10.29 5.93 -1.72
CA THR A 110 -10.30 5.01 -2.86
C THR A 110 -10.45 5.78 -4.18
N PRO A 111 -9.78 5.37 -5.27
CA PRO A 111 -9.95 6.02 -6.57
C PRO A 111 -11.42 6.01 -7.01
N GLY A 112 -11.93 7.18 -7.37
CA GLY A 112 -13.34 7.32 -7.76
C GLY A 112 -14.35 7.18 -6.62
N GLY A 113 -13.91 7.17 -5.35
CA GLY A 113 -14.80 7.17 -4.19
C GLY A 113 -15.55 5.86 -3.95
N THR A 114 -15.22 4.79 -4.68
CA THR A 114 -16.01 3.54 -4.66
C THR A 114 -15.70 2.74 -3.38
N ALA A 115 -16.74 2.28 -2.67
CA ALA A 115 -16.53 1.44 -1.50
C ALA A 115 -16.04 0.02 -1.86
N GLY A 116 -15.41 -0.66 -0.89
CA GLY A 116 -15.10 -2.09 -0.98
C GLY A 116 -13.74 -2.47 -1.57
N PHE A 117 -12.81 -1.50 -1.68
CA PHE A 117 -11.43 -1.69 -2.16
C PHE A 117 -10.44 -2.08 -1.05
N ARG A 118 -10.87 -2.09 0.22
CA ARG A 118 -10.09 -2.60 1.37
C ARG A 118 -10.93 -3.58 2.20
N PRO A 119 -10.34 -4.51 2.95
CA PRO A 119 -11.06 -5.36 3.89
C PRO A 119 -11.42 -4.63 5.17
N ASP A 120 -12.42 -5.15 5.90
CA ASP A 120 -12.53 -4.91 7.34
C ASP A 120 -11.26 -5.39 8.04
N TYR A 121 -10.73 -4.60 8.97
CA TYR A 121 -9.45 -4.83 9.65
C TYR A 121 -8.29 -5.04 8.67
N ALA A 122 -8.13 -4.10 7.72
CA ALA A 122 -7.15 -4.18 6.63
C ALA A 122 -5.75 -4.62 7.10
N SER A 123 -5.21 -4.01 8.15
CA SER A 123 -3.89 -4.37 8.69
C SER A 123 -3.78 -5.85 9.10
N VAL A 124 -4.85 -6.41 9.68
CA VAL A 124 -4.90 -7.82 10.10
C VAL A 124 -5.02 -8.74 8.88
N VAL A 125 -5.93 -8.43 7.96
CA VAL A 125 -6.18 -9.25 6.76
C VAL A 125 -4.94 -9.30 5.88
N TYR A 126 -4.34 -8.14 5.59
CA TYR A 126 -3.13 -8.05 4.77
C TYR A 126 -1.95 -8.76 5.44
N THR A 127 -1.75 -8.58 6.75
CA THR A 127 -0.69 -9.29 7.48
C THR A 127 -0.84 -10.81 7.40
N LYS A 128 -2.06 -11.33 7.59
CA LYS A 128 -2.32 -12.78 7.49
C LYS A 128 -2.01 -13.32 6.09
N ILE A 129 -2.39 -12.58 5.06
CA ILE A 129 -2.10 -12.94 3.66
C ILE A 129 -0.59 -12.95 3.42
N LEU A 130 0.12 -11.90 3.84
CA LEU A 130 1.57 -11.81 3.68
C LEU A 130 2.29 -12.92 4.43
N LYS A 131 1.91 -13.25 5.66
CA LYS A 131 2.52 -14.36 6.42
C LYS A 131 2.19 -15.75 5.84
N LYS A 132 1.11 -15.88 5.06
CA LYS A 132 0.81 -17.11 4.31
C LYS A 132 1.68 -17.24 3.06
N LEU A 133 1.88 -16.15 2.32
CA LEU A 133 2.64 -16.14 1.06
C LEU A 133 4.15 -16.08 1.27
N PHE A 134 4.58 -15.35 2.31
CA PHE A 134 5.98 -15.03 2.62
C PHE A 134 6.24 -15.29 4.11
N PRO A 135 6.21 -16.55 4.58
CA PRO A 135 6.28 -16.89 6.00
C PRO A 135 7.55 -16.37 6.68
N GLU A 136 8.67 -16.37 5.96
CA GLU A 136 9.97 -15.94 6.48
C GLU A 136 10.20 -14.43 6.44
N THR A 137 9.37 -13.69 5.68
CA THR A 137 9.55 -12.24 5.56
C THR A 137 8.94 -11.52 6.76
N PRO A 138 9.66 -10.61 7.41
CA PRO A 138 9.11 -9.79 8.49
C PRO A 138 7.96 -8.91 8.00
N VAL A 139 6.97 -8.71 8.88
CA VAL A 139 5.87 -7.76 8.67
C VAL A 139 5.88 -6.76 9.82
N VAL A 140 5.98 -5.47 9.48
CA VAL A 140 5.95 -4.36 10.43
C VAL A 140 4.61 -3.65 10.29
N LEU A 141 3.85 -3.56 11.39
CA LEU A 141 2.56 -2.86 11.42
C LEU A 141 2.75 -1.38 11.74
N GLY A 142 2.06 -0.51 11.01
CA GLY A 142 2.00 0.93 11.24
C GLY A 142 0.55 1.44 11.20
N GLY A 143 0.28 2.47 12.01
CA GLY A 143 -0.98 3.23 12.02
C GLY A 143 -0.88 4.39 11.06
#